data_AF-Q8T4G7-F1
#
_entry.id   AF-Q8T4G7-F1
#
_cell.length_a   1.000
_cell.length_b   1.000
_cell.length_c   1.000
_cell.angle_alpha   90.00
_cell.angle_beta   90.00
_cell.angle_gamma   90.00
#
_symmetry.space_group_name_H-M   'P 1'
#
loop_
_entity.id
_entity.type
_entity.pdbx_description
1 polymer ?
#
loop_
_entity_poly.entity_id
_entity_poly.type
_entity_poly.pdbx_seq_one_letter_code
_entity_poly.pdbx_strand_id
1 'polypeptide(L)'
;MEDRRQRMRAYRRARRKFACVVYMVTIAWMVLAILQWLLVSLISDISMTFTNFYWISVIFFALAMVMVTVFIFFEKVRFIIGLNWLITVLIVEFIIIGMFALVARTLWQDLIMWFIICVLFVFMFVLLGSIIPHDLTLDVVILFVMAFIFLIITVFFVMMHILIDMPYSFVVFQIFISLIVLLFVMYHAQTINGGRFAEMRLNDHLLASLILFHDFIIIFLLTFYAQIIYRFASNAAKTTGSPLEGSWVQTTPINGDDVVEDNDEDSEDGPSAVGSENSPGGNAS
;
A
#
# COMPACT_ATOMS: atom_id res chain seq x y z
N MET A 1 -54.30 2.41 6.08
CA MET A 1 -53.14 3.24 5.66
C MET A 1 -52.08 3.40 6.75
N GLU A 2 -52.49 3.49 8.02
CA GLU A 2 -51.58 3.65 9.16
C GLU A 2 -50.61 2.48 9.32
N ASP A 3 -51.09 1.24 9.20
CA ASP A 3 -50.25 0.04 9.26
C ASP A 3 -49.12 0.05 8.25
N ARG A 4 -49.39 0.49 7.01
CA ARG A 4 -48.36 0.62 5.96
C ARG A 4 -47.30 1.64 6.35
N ARG A 5 -47.72 2.78 6.92
CA ARG A 5 -46.80 3.81 7.42
C ARG A 5 -45.97 3.30 8.60
N GLN A 6 -46.59 2.54 9.52
CA GLN A 6 -45.91 1.94 10.67
C GLN A 6 -44.88 0.89 10.23
N ARG A 7 -45.26 -0.04 9.34
CA ARG A 7 -44.34 -1.04 8.75
C ARG A 7 -43.16 -0.37 8.05
N MET A 8 -43.41 0.68 7.27
CA MET A 8 -42.35 1.43 6.59
C MET A 8 -41.42 2.16 7.57
N ARG A 9 -41.95 2.74 8.65
CA ARG A 9 -41.15 3.35 9.72
C ARG A 9 -40.31 2.29 10.44
N ALA A 10 -40.87 1.12 10.74
CA ALA A 10 -40.17 0.01 11.38
C ALA A 10 -39.03 -0.52 10.50
N TYR A 11 -39.28 -0.76 9.21
CA TYR A 11 -38.25 -1.14 8.23
C TYR A 11 -37.09 -0.14 8.21
N ARG A 12 -37.39 1.17 8.06
CA ARG A 12 -36.34 2.21 8.03
C ARG A 12 -35.53 2.27 9.31
N ARG A 13 -36.15 2.06 10.47
CA ARG A 13 -35.44 2.01 11.76
C ARG A 13 -34.53 0.78 11.84
N ALA A 14 -35.02 -0.39 11.47
CA ALA A 14 -34.24 -1.63 11.48
C ALA A 14 -33.03 -1.51 10.53
N ARG A 15 -33.23 -0.97 9.33
CA ARG A 15 -32.19 -0.77 8.33
C ARG A 15 -31.12 0.23 8.78
N ARG A 16 -31.50 1.36 9.38
CA ARG A 16 -30.53 2.30 9.97
C ARG A 16 -29.74 1.70 11.12
N LYS A 17 -30.39 0.91 11.98
CA LYS A 17 -29.70 0.20 13.06
C LYS A 17 -28.68 -0.80 12.49
N PHE A 18 -29.07 -1.56 11.47
CA PHE A 18 -28.17 -2.47 10.76
C PHE A 18 -26.97 -1.73 10.18
N ALA A 19 -27.18 -0.68 9.37
CA ALA A 19 -26.11 0.09 8.77
C ALA A 19 -25.16 0.69 9.83
N CYS A 20 -25.71 1.25 10.90
CA CYS A 20 -24.91 1.77 12.02
C CYS A 20 -24.01 0.70 12.64
N VAL A 21 -24.56 -0.50 12.93
CA VAL A 21 -23.77 -1.62 13.45
C VAL A 21 -22.66 -2.02 12.48
N VAL A 22 -22.97 -2.14 11.18
CA VAL A 22 -21.99 -2.50 10.15
C VAL A 22 -20.82 -1.51 10.13
N TYR A 23 -21.11 -0.21 10.04
CA TYR A 23 -20.06 0.80 9.98
C TYR A 23 -19.25 0.89 11.29
N MET A 24 -19.89 0.77 12.45
CA MET A 24 -19.17 0.75 13.74
C MET A 24 -18.24 -0.46 13.85
N VAL A 25 -18.67 -1.63 13.40
CA VAL A 25 -17.85 -2.85 13.40
C VAL A 25 -16.70 -2.72 12.39
N THR A 26 -16.93 -2.16 11.20
CA THR A 26 -15.85 -1.87 10.23
C THR A 26 -14.81 -0.91 10.80
N ILE A 27 -15.23 0.16 11.50
CA ILE A 27 -14.31 1.09 12.17
C ILE A 27 -13.52 0.35 13.26
N ALA A 28 -14.16 -0.53 14.04
CA ALA A 28 -13.46 -1.33 15.04
C ALA A 28 -12.38 -2.22 14.42
N TRP A 29 -12.64 -2.83 13.26
CA TRP A 29 -11.63 -3.59 12.50
C TRP A 29 -10.48 -2.73 12.00
N MET A 30 -10.77 -1.52 11.50
CA MET A 30 -9.74 -0.58 11.08
C MET A 30 -8.86 -0.14 12.25
N VAL A 31 -9.46 0.13 13.42
CA VAL A 31 -8.72 0.49 14.66
C VAL A 31 -7.86 -0.67 15.14
N LEU A 32 -8.40 -1.89 15.17
CA LEU A 32 -7.64 -3.10 15.50
C LEU A 32 -6.43 -3.27 14.56
N ALA A 33 -6.65 -3.10 13.26
CA ALA A 33 -5.61 -3.22 12.24
C ALA A 33 -4.49 -2.20 12.43
N ILE A 34 -4.82 -0.90 12.58
CA ILE A 34 -3.78 0.13 12.76
C ILE A 34 -3.01 -0.04 14.07
N LEU A 35 -3.65 -0.49 15.15
CA LEU A 35 -2.94 -0.76 16.41
C LEU A 35 -1.91 -1.87 16.25
N GLN A 36 -2.26 -2.97 15.59
CA GLN A 36 -1.34 -4.07 15.34
C GLN A 36 -0.23 -3.69 14.34
N TRP A 37 -0.56 -2.98 13.27
CA TRP A 37 0.45 -2.53 12.31
C TRP A 37 1.41 -1.49 12.90
N LEU A 38 0.89 -0.60 13.76
CA LEU A 38 1.73 0.35 14.48
C LEU A 38 2.68 -0.38 15.44
N LEU A 39 2.19 -1.40 16.16
CA LEU A 39 3.03 -2.24 17.01
C LEU A 39 4.18 -2.88 16.23
N VAL A 40 3.90 -3.46 15.05
CA VAL A 40 4.92 -4.08 14.19
C VAL A 40 5.92 -3.03 13.71
N SER A 41 5.47 -1.89 13.21
CA SER A 41 6.34 -0.84 12.64
C SER A 41 7.17 -0.06 13.67
N LEU A 42 6.71 0.03 14.93
CA LEU A 42 7.45 0.70 15.99
C LEU A 42 8.48 -0.21 16.67
N ILE A 43 8.20 -1.51 16.80
CA ILE A 43 9.10 -2.45 17.47
C ILE A 43 10.05 -3.08 16.44
N SER A 44 11.33 -2.68 16.50
CA SER A 44 12.39 -3.12 15.58
C SER A 44 12.51 -4.64 15.49
N ASP A 45 12.43 -5.34 16.63
CA ASP A 45 12.64 -6.79 16.69
C ASP A 45 11.52 -7.55 15.97
N ILE A 46 10.28 -7.06 16.10
CA ILE A 46 9.11 -7.62 15.41
C ILE A 46 9.22 -7.33 13.91
N SER A 47 9.54 -6.08 13.54
CA SER A 47 9.77 -5.71 12.13
C SER A 47 10.86 -6.55 11.48
N MET A 48 11.99 -6.78 12.16
CA MET A 48 13.08 -7.61 11.64
C MET A 48 12.64 -9.06 11.45
N THR A 49 11.85 -9.59 12.40
CA THR A 49 11.29 -10.94 12.31
C THR A 49 10.40 -11.10 11.07
N PHE A 50 9.44 -10.19 10.84
CA PHE A 50 8.55 -10.27 9.67
C PHE A 50 9.22 -9.89 8.35
N THR A 51 10.35 -9.17 8.39
CA THR A 51 11.17 -8.91 7.20
C THR A 51 11.93 -10.16 6.78
N ASN A 52 12.50 -10.89 7.73
CA ASN A 52 13.25 -12.13 7.49
C ASN A 52 12.32 -13.31 7.15
N PHE A 53 11.21 -13.45 7.89
CA PHE A 53 10.23 -14.53 7.72
C PHE A 53 8.96 -14.05 7.01
N TYR A 54 9.12 -13.27 5.93
CA TYR A 54 7.99 -12.68 5.19
C TYR A 54 6.98 -13.72 4.66
N TRP A 55 7.42 -14.95 4.43
CA TRP A 55 6.58 -16.05 3.96
C TRP A 55 5.46 -16.40 4.95
N ILE A 56 5.65 -16.15 6.25
CA ILE A 56 4.62 -16.34 7.27
C ILE A 56 3.40 -15.47 6.94
N SER A 57 3.61 -14.18 6.68
CA SER A 57 2.53 -13.27 6.26
C SER A 57 1.84 -13.75 4.98
N VAL A 58 2.59 -14.27 4.00
CA VAL A 58 1.99 -14.80 2.75
C VAL A 58 1.04 -15.96 3.04
N ILE A 59 1.42 -16.89 3.93
CA ILE A 59 0.57 -18.02 4.33
C ILE A 59 -0.71 -17.53 5.03
N PHE A 60 -0.59 -16.62 5.99
CA PHE A 60 -1.75 -16.07 6.69
C PHE A 60 -2.69 -15.31 5.76
N PHE A 61 -2.15 -14.54 4.81
CA PHE A 61 -2.95 -13.85 3.80
C PHE A 61 -3.71 -14.86 2.91
N ALA A 62 -3.03 -15.90 2.41
CA ALA A 62 -3.67 -16.93 1.60
C ALA A 62 -4.76 -17.69 2.38
N LEU A 63 -4.48 -18.05 3.63
CA LEU A 63 -5.44 -18.71 4.53
C LEU A 63 -6.67 -17.82 4.78
N ALA A 64 -6.47 -16.52 4.97
CA ALA A 64 -7.56 -15.57 5.11
C ALA A 64 -8.45 -15.53 3.86
N MET A 65 -7.88 -15.46 2.65
CA MET A 65 -8.66 -15.43 1.40
C MET A 65 -9.49 -16.71 1.19
N VAL A 66 -8.95 -17.87 1.56
CA VAL A 66 -9.71 -19.13 1.58
C VAL A 66 -10.84 -19.08 2.59
N MET A 67 -10.57 -18.61 3.82
CA MET A 67 -11.59 -18.49 4.88
C MET A 67 -12.71 -17.52 4.50
N VAL A 68 -12.40 -16.40 3.83
CA VAL A 68 -13.38 -15.44 3.31
C VAL A 68 -14.27 -16.07 2.26
N THR A 69 -13.66 -16.82 1.33
CA THR A 69 -14.39 -17.52 0.27
C THR A 69 -15.37 -18.53 0.88
N VAL A 70 -14.91 -19.35 1.83
CA VAL A 70 -15.75 -20.28 2.60
C VAL A 70 -16.87 -19.52 3.33
N PHE A 71 -16.56 -18.43 4.01
CA PHE A 71 -17.53 -17.66 4.78
C PHE A 71 -18.65 -17.05 3.93
N ILE A 72 -18.33 -16.61 2.70
CA ILE A 72 -19.31 -16.10 1.73
C ILE A 72 -20.25 -17.22 1.26
N PHE A 73 -19.70 -18.36 0.81
CA PHE A 73 -20.47 -19.46 0.23
C PHE A 73 -21.30 -20.24 1.26
N PHE A 74 -20.78 -20.46 2.47
CA PHE A 74 -21.45 -21.28 3.47
C PHE A 74 -22.39 -20.47 4.37
N GLU A 75 -23.58 -20.12 3.84
CA GLU A 75 -24.62 -19.38 4.56
C GLU A 75 -25.01 -20.04 5.91
N LYS A 76 -25.01 -21.37 5.99
CA LYS A 76 -25.35 -22.12 7.21
C LYS A 76 -24.45 -21.79 8.40
N VAL A 77 -23.17 -21.51 8.15
CA VAL A 77 -22.18 -21.15 9.18
C VAL A 77 -22.52 -19.79 9.80
N ARG A 78 -23.07 -18.86 9.01
CA ARG A 78 -23.42 -17.50 9.44
C ARG A 78 -24.62 -17.45 10.39
N PHE A 79 -25.48 -18.46 10.39
CA PHE A 79 -26.65 -18.51 11.29
C PHE A 79 -26.30 -18.82 12.74
N ILE A 80 -25.15 -19.48 13.00
CA ILE A 80 -24.70 -19.76 14.36
C ILE A 80 -23.93 -18.53 14.87
N ILE A 81 -24.56 -17.76 15.75
CA ILE A 81 -24.06 -16.45 16.21
C ILE A 81 -22.60 -16.53 16.71
N GLY A 82 -22.28 -17.47 17.59
CA GLY A 82 -20.93 -17.61 18.16
C GLY A 82 -19.89 -18.00 17.12
N LEU A 83 -20.23 -18.93 16.21
CA LEU A 83 -19.33 -19.38 15.15
C LEU A 83 -19.08 -18.28 14.12
N ASN A 84 -20.12 -17.52 13.78
CA ASN A 84 -20.04 -16.38 12.86
C ASN A 84 -19.06 -15.32 13.36
N TRP A 85 -19.14 -14.96 14.65
CA TRP A 85 -18.17 -14.06 15.29
C TRP A 85 -16.76 -14.62 15.29
N LEU A 86 -16.57 -15.87 15.72
CA LEU A 86 -15.26 -16.50 15.77
C LEU A 86 -14.57 -16.51 14.40
N ILE A 87 -15.27 -16.92 13.35
CA ILE A 87 -14.72 -16.98 11.99
C ILE A 87 -14.41 -15.56 11.48
N THR A 88 -15.29 -14.59 11.73
CA THR A 88 -15.06 -13.20 11.30
C THR A 88 -13.81 -12.62 11.96
N VAL A 89 -13.63 -12.82 13.27
CA VAL A 89 -12.42 -12.38 13.99
C VAL A 89 -11.18 -13.07 13.44
N LEU A 90 -11.22 -14.40 13.24
CA LEU A 90 -10.09 -15.13 12.66
C LEU A 90 -9.70 -14.62 11.26
N ILE A 91 -10.68 -14.32 10.41
CA ILE A 91 -10.43 -13.74 9.09
C ILE A 91 -9.72 -12.38 9.24
N VAL A 92 -10.26 -11.48 10.06
CA VAL A 92 -9.69 -10.14 10.25
C VAL A 92 -8.25 -10.24 10.77
N GLU A 93 -8.00 -11.06 11.80
CA GLU A 93 -6.66 -11.28 12.36
C GLU A 93 -5.69 -11.85 11.31
N PHE A 94 -6.10 -12.85 10.53
CA PHE A 94 -5.24 -13.44 9.51
C PHE A 94 -4.91 -12.46 8.38
N ILE A 95 -5.84 -11.57 8.01
CA ILE A 95 -5.57 -10.51 7.04
C ILE A 95 -4.57 -9.50 7.61
N ILE A 96 -4.76 -9.08 8.87
CA ILE A 96 -3.86 -8.14 9.55
C ILE A 96 -2.44 -8.70 9.60
N ILE A 97 -2.27 -9.95 10.06
CA ILE A 97 -0.98 -10.67 10.07
C ILE A 97 -0.43 -10.85 8.65
N GLY A 98 -1.33 -11.07 7.68
CA GLY A 98 -1.01 -11.21 6.27
C GLY A 98 -0.31 -9.98 5.66
N MET A 99 -0.48 -8.80 6.24
CA MET A 99 0.20 -7.57 5.82
C MET A 99 1.45 -7.24 6.63
N PHE A 100 1.77 -7.97 7.70
CA PHE A 100 2.90 -7.63 8.57
C PHE A 100 4.24 -7.54 7.83
N ALA A 101 4.49 -8.39 6.83
CA ALA A 101 5.70 -8.31 6.01
C ALA A 101 5.85 -6.99 5.23
N LEU A 102 4.75 -6.37 4.81
CA LEU A 102 4.77 -5.06 4.14
C LEU A 102 4.88 -3.94 5.17
N VAL A 103 4.11 -4.02 6.25
CA VAL A 103 4.14 -3.06 7.36
C VAL A 103 5.51 -2.97 8.00
N ALA A 104 6.20 -4.10 8.19
CA ALA A 104 7.54 -4.16 8.75
C ALA A 104 8.60 -3.42 7.92
N ARG A 105 8.32 -3.17 6.63
CA ARG A 105 9.20 -2.40 5.72
C ARG A 105 8.79 -0.93 5.61
N THR A 106 7.64 -0.56 6.18
CA THR A 106 7.11 0.79 6.18
C THR A 106 7.51 1.52 7.46
N LEU A 107 7.83 2.81 7.33
CA LEU A 107 8.01 3.69 8.48
C LEU A 107 6.65 4.11 9.08
N TRP A 108 6.55 4.16 10.40
CA TRP A 108 5.30 4.45 11.11
C TRP A 108 4.60 5.74 10.66
N GLN A 109 5.36 6.76 10.23
CA GLN A 109 4.82 8.04 9.74
C GLN A 109 4.04 7.87 8.44
N ASP A 110 4.64 7.17 7.46
CA ASP A 110 4.02 6.88 6.18
C ASP A 110 2.82 5.94 6.36
N LEU A 111 2.93 4.96 7.26
CA LEU A 111 1.84 4.06 7.61
C LEU A 111 0.58 4.82 8.05
N ILE A 112 0.71 5.72 9.04
CA ILE A 112 -0.41 6.49 9.60
C ILE A 112 -0.99 7.44 8.54
N MET A 113 -0.14 8.16 7.80
CA MET A 113 -0.58 9.10 6.79
C MET A 113 -1.46 8.40 5.74
N TRP A 114 -0.96 7.32 5.14
CA TRP A 114 -1.71 6.57 4.12
C TRP A 114 -2.93 5.86 4.71
N PHE A 115 -2.86 5.37 5.95
CA PHE A 115 -4.02 4.80 6.63
C PHE A 115 -5.17 5.79 6.73
N ILE A 116 -4.90 7.02 7.19
CA ILE A 116 -5.92 8.08 7.30
C ILE A 116 -6.49 8.43 5.93
N ILE A 117 -5.63 8.57 4.91
CA ILE A 117 -6.07 8.84 3.53
C ILE A 117 -7.03 7.74 3.05
N CYS A 118 -6.66 6.46 3.19
CA CYS A 118 -7.49 5.34 2.76
C CYS A 118 -8.83 5.29 3.52
N VAL A 119 -8.82 5.51 4.83
CA VAL A 119 -10.05 5.59 5.64
C VAL A 119 -10.96 6.71 5.13
N LEU A 120 -10.42 7.90 4.90
CA LEU A 120 -11.19 9.04 4.38
C LEU A 120 -11.79 8.73 3.00
N PHE A 121 -11.02 8.12 2.09
CA PHE A 121 -11.52 7.72 0.77
C PHE A 121 -12.67 6.71 0.88
N VAL A 122 -12.52 5.66 1.67
CA VAL A 122 -13.58 4.64 1.86
C VAL A 122 -14.84 5.29 2.41
N PHE A 123 -14.75 6.08 3.49
CA PHE A 123 -15.94 6.70 4.08
C PHE A 123 -16.58 7.76 3.18
N MET A 124 -15.78 8.54 2.45
CA MET A 124 -16.30 9.48 1.46
C MET A 124 -17.11 8.76 0.37
N PHE A 125 -16.61 7.63 -0.13
CA PHE A 125 -17.30 6.85 -1.17
C PHE A 125 -18.50 6.06 -0.61
N VAL A 126 -18.45 5.62 0.65
CA VAL A 126 -19.63 5.09 1.35
C VAL A 126 -20.73 6.15 1.42
N LEU A 127 -20.39 7.38 1.80
CA LEU A 127 -21.35 8.50 1.85
C LEU A 127 -21.88 8.83 0.45
N LEU A 128 -21.00 8.89 -0.56
CA LEU A 128 -21.39 9.14 -1.94
C LEU A 128 -22.35 8.07 -2.48
N GLY A 129 -22.03 6.78 -2.27
CA GLY A 129 -22.90 5.66 -2.63
C GLY A 129 -24.25 5.71 -1.91
N SER A 130 -24.29 6.22 -0.67
CA SER A 130 -25.51 6.40 0.12
C SER A 130 -26.43 7.50 -0.43
N ILE A 131 -25.86 8.56 -1.02
CA ILE A 131 -26.59 9.75 -1.48
C ILE A 131 -27.00 9.64 -2.95
N ILE A 132 -26.21 8.95 -3.78
CA ILE A 132 -26.46 8.88 -5.23
C ILE A 132 -27.84 8.29 -5.52
N PRO A 133 -28.66 8.96 -6.37
CA PRO A 133 -30.01 8.49 -6.70
C PRO A 133 -29.99 7.27 -7.63
N HIS A 134 -28.96 7.14 -8.47
CA HIS A 134 -28.78 6.02 -9.38
C HIS A 134 -28.45 4.72 -8.62
N ASP A 135 -29.16 3.65 -8.96
CA ASP A 135 -29.07 2.37 -8.28
C ASP A 135 -28.04 1.46 -8.94
N LEU A 136 -26.82 1.45 -8.42
CA LEU A 136 -25.75 0.57 -8.90
C LEU A 136 -26.05 -0.91 -8.65
N THR A 137 -26.98 -1.22 -7.74
CA THR A 137 -27.35 -2.60 -7.45
C THR A 137 -28.19 -3.23 -8.56
N LEU A 138 -28.90 -2.41 -9.33
CA LEU A 138 -29.61 -2.83 -10.54
C LEU A 138 -28.62 -3.10 -11.68
N ASP A 139 -27.58 -2.26 -11.79
CA ASP A 139 -26.57 -2.31 -12.84
C ASP A 139 -25.30 -3.09 -12.43
N VAL A 140 -25.45 -4.08 -11.54
CA VAL A 140 -24.32 -4.89 -11.03
C VAL A 140 -23.52 -5.58 -12.15
N VAL A 141 -24.19 -6.00 -13.23
CA VAL A 141 -23.52 -6.60 -14.39
C VAL A 141 -22.62 -5.58 -15.10
N ILE A 142 -23.09 -4.33 -15.25
CA ILE A 142 -22.31 -3.25 -15.87
C ILE A 142 -21.10 -2.93 -14.99
N LEU A 143 -21.27 -2.93 -13.67
CA LEU A 143 -20.16 -2.75 -12.72
C LEU A 143 -19.09 -3.83 -12.89
N PHE A 144 -19.48 -5.10 -13.02
CA PHE A 144 -18.54 -6.20 -13.28
C PHE A 144 -17.85 -6.10 -14.63
N VAL A 145 -18.56 -5.73 -15.70
CA VAL A 145 -17.97 -5.52 -17.03
C VAL A 145 -16.96 -4.36 -17.00
N MET A 146 -17.30 -3.25 -16.35
CA MET A 146 -16.40 -2.11 -16.18
C MET A 146 -15.16 -2.49 -15.37
N ALA A 147 -15.34 -3.23 -14.27
CA ALA A 147 -14.24 -3.75 -13.47
C ALA A 147 -13.29 -4.64 -14.29
N PHE A 148 -13.83 -5.48 -15.17
CA PHE A 148 -13.04 -6.33 -16.06
C PHE A 148 -12.25 -5.53 -17.10
N ILE A 149 -12.84 -4.49 -17.70
CA ILE A 149 -12.14 -3.59 -18.63
C ILE A 149 -10.99 -2.87 -17.93
N PHE A 150 -11.25 -2.29 -16.75
CA PHE A 150 -10.21 -1.65 -15.95
C PHE A 150 -9.15 -2.64 -15.49
N LEU A 151 -9.52 -3.90 -15.19
CA LEU A 151 -8.56 -4.96 -14.89
C LEU A 151 -7.58 -5.19 -16.05
N ILE A 152 -8.06 -5.31 -17.29
CA ILE A 152 -7.19 -5.48 -18.46
C ILE A 152 -6.21 -4.30 -18.59
N ILE A 153 -6.70 -3.07 -18.44
CA ILE A 153 -5.89 -1.85 -18.48
C ILE A 153 -4.81 -1.89 -17.38
N THR A 154 -5.20 -2.25 -16.16
CA THR A 154 -4.27 -2.31 -15.01
C THR A 154 -3.19 -3.37 -15.18
N VAL A 155 -3.53 -4.55 -15.71
CA VAL A 155 -2.56 -5.61 -16.02
C VAL A 155 -1.55 -5.12 -17.06
N PHE A 156 -2.01 -4.43 -18.11
CA PHE A 156 -1.12 -3.83 -19.10
C PHE A 156 -0.12 -2.85 -18.46
N PHE A 157 -0.60 -1.89 -17.66
CA PHE A 157 0.30 -0.91 -17.02
C PHE A 157 1.24 -1.53 -15.98
N VAL A 158 0.83 -2.58 -15.25
CA VAL A 158 1.74 -3.32 -14.36
C VAL A 158 2.83 -4.03 -15.16
N MET A 159 2.49 -4.65 -16.30
CA MET A 159 3.50 -5.26 -17.16
C MET A 159 4.47 -4.22 -17.74
N MET A 160 3.98 -3.03 -18.13
CA MET A 160 4.84 -1.92 -18.55
C MET A 160 5.77 -1.45 -17.42
N HIS A 161 5.29 -1.44 -16.17
CA HIS A 161 6.12 -1.11 -15.00
C HIS A 161 7.25 -2.12 -14.81
N ILE A 162 6.92 -3.42 -14.85
CA ILE A 162 7.83 -4.51 -14.49
C ILE A 162 8.81 -4.83 -15.63
N LEU A 163 8.38 -4.80 -16.90
CA LEU A 163 9.18 -5.28 -18.03
C LEU A 163 9.95 -4.18 -18.75
N ILE A 164 9.47 -2.93 -18.68
CA ILE A 164 10.05 -1.78 -19.42
C ILE A 164 10.54 -0.70 -18.44
N ASP A 165 10.52 -0.96 -17.13
CA ASP A 165 10.93 -0.03 -16.08
C ASP A 165 10.28 1.36 -16.24
N MET A 166 9.01 1.42 -16.65
CA MET A 166 8.27 2.68 -16.77
C MET A 166 7.71 3.08 -15.39
N PRO A 167 8.32 4.00 -14.62
CA PRO A 167 7.92 4.21 -13.22
C PRO A 167 6.52 4.79 -13.06
N TYR A 168 6.11 5.69 -13.96
CA TYR A 168 4.79 6.35 -13.89
C TYR A 168 3.62 5.39 -14.19
N SER A 169 3.89 4.25 -14.84
CA SER A 169 2.84 3.26 -15.14
C SER A 169 2.24 2.63 -13.87
N PHE A 170 3.02 2.52 -12.79
CA PHE A 170 2.52 2.04 -11.51
C PHE A 170 1.45 2.96 -10.91
N VAL A 171 1.60 4.29 -11.08
CA VAL A 171 0.60 5.26 -10.61
C VAL A 171 -0.70 5.10 -11.39
N VAL A 172 -0.61 4.90 -12.70
CA VAL A 172 -1.80 4.64 -13.54
C VAL A 172 -2.50 3.35 -13.09
N PHE A 173 -1.74 2.27 -12.90
CA PHE A 173 -2.25 1.01 -12.32
C PHE A 173 -3.01 1.26 -11.00
N GLN A 174 -2.38 1.97 -10.07
CA GLN A 174 -2.94 2.25 -8.76
C GLN A 174 -4.25 3.05 -8.85
N ILE A 175 -4.31 4.06 -9.72
CA ILE A 175 -5.52 4.87 -9.94
C ILE A 175 -6.67 3.97 -10.43
N PHE A 176 -6.44 3.14 -11.46
CA PHE A 176 -7.49 2.31 -12.01
C PHE A 176 -8.00 1.24 -11.04
N ILE A 177 -7.12 0.54 -10.29
CA ILE A 177 -7.59 -0.40 -9.26
C ILE A 177 -8.36 0.35 -8.17
N SER A 178 -7.88 1.52 -7.74
CA SER A 178 -8.59 2.33 -6.75
C SER A 178 -9.99 2.70 -7.24
N LEU A 179 -10.14 3.07 -8.52
CA LEU A 179 -11.46 3.34 -9.11
C LEU A 179 -12.37 2.11 -9.09
N ILE A 180 -11.86 0.92 -9.45
CA ILE A 180 -12.63 -0.33 -9.37
C ILE A 180 -13.15 -0.54 -7.94
N VAL A 181 -12.26 -0.50 -6.96
CA VAL A 181 -12.62 -0.79 -5.57
C VAL A 181 -13.57 0.27 -5.02
N LEU A 182 -13.35 1.55 -5.32
CA LEU A 182 -14.22 2.64 -4.86
C LEU A 182 -15.64 2.54 -5.45
N LEU A 183 -15.79 2.04 -6.69
CA LEU A 183 -17.10 1.73 -7.25
C LEU A 183 -17.78 0.55 -6.52
N PHE A 184 -17.01 -0.48 -6.14
CA PHE A 184 -17.53 -1.57 -5.30
C PHE A 184 -17.91 -1.09 -3.90
N VAL A 185 -17.13 -0.20 -3.27
CA VAL A 185 -17.49 0.45 -1.99
C VAL A 185 -18.83 1.15 -2.09
N MET A 186 -19.07 1.90 -3.17
CA MET A 186 -20.36 2.56 -3.42
C MET A 186 -21.51 1.55 -3.57
N TYR A 187 -21.29 0.49 -4.36
CA TYR A 187 -22.24 -0.61 -4.50
C TYR A 187 -22.57 -1.26 -3.15
N HIS A 188 -21.55 -1.58 -2.35
CA HIS A 188 -21.71 -2.17 -1.04
C HIS A 188 -22.46 -1.24 -0.08
N ALA A 189 -22.13 0.05 -0.06
CA ALA A 189 -22.87 1.05 0.72
C ALA A 189 -24.36 1.08 0.37
N GLN A 190 -24.73 0.96 -0.91
CA GLN A 190 -26.12 0.87 -1.34
C GLN A 190 -26.80 -0.40 -0.84
N THR A 191 -26.13 -1.56 -0.93
CA THR A 191 -26.69 -2.83 -0.41
C THR A 191 -26.86 -2.83 1.11
N ILE A 192 -25.99 -2.13 1.85
CA ILE A 192 -26.03 -2.01 3.31
C ILE A 192 -27.18 -1.11 3.75
N ASN A 193 -27.30 0.06 3.13
CA ASN A 193 -28.34 1.05 3.46
C ASN A 193 -29.72 0.65 2.96
N GLY A 194 -29.81 -0.22 1.95
CA GLY A 194 -31.04 -0.80 1.44
C GLY A 194 -31.96 0.21 0.74
N GLY A 195 -33.19 -0.25 0.44
CA GLY A 195 -34.14 0.53 -0.36
C GLY A 195 -33.82 0.56 -1.86
N ARG A 196 -33.01 -0.38 -2.33
CA ARG A 196 -32.50 -0.56 -3.70
C ARG A 196 -32.84 -1.96 -4.23
N PHE A 197 -32.53 -2.24 -5.50
CA PHE A 197 -32.83 -3.53 -6.14
C PHE A 197 -32.25 -4.73 -5.37
N ALA A 198 -30.98 -4.64 -4.96
CA ALA A 198 -30.37 -5.61 -4.06
C ALA A 198 -30.12 -5.00 -2.67
N GLU A 199 -30.51 -5.71 -1.62
CA GLU A 199 -30.22 -5.33 -0.24
C GLU A 199 -29.65 -6.49 0.56
N MET A 200 -28.70 -6.19 1.43
CA MET A 200 -28.11 -7.18 2.32
C MET A 200 -29.08 -7.54 3.45
N ARG A 201 -29.08 -8.80 3.88
CA ARG A 201 -29.95 -9.27 4.96
C ARG A 201 -29.57 -8.61 6.28
N LEU A 202 -30.56 -8.28 7.11
CA LEU A 202 -30.35 -7.59 8.38
C LEU A 202 -29.53 -8.41 9.40
N ASN A 203 -29.43 -9.73 9.23
CA ASN A 203 -28.62 -10.58 10.10
C ASN A 203 -27.14 -10.65 9.67
N ASP A 204 -26.81 -10.28 8.43
CA ASP A 204 -25.48 -10.43 7.84
C ASP A 204 -24.56 -9.22 8.10
N HIS A 205 -24.68 -8.59 9.26
CA HIS A 205 -23.91 -7.39 9.62
C HIS A 205 -22.40 -7.65 9.67
N LEU A 206 -21.99 -8.83 10.14
CA LEU A 206 -20.58 -9.24 10.14
C LEU A 206 -20.03 -9.38 8.73
N LEU A 207 -20.76 -10.07 7.83
CA LEU A 207 -20.37 -10.19 6.42
C LEU A 207 -20.26 -8.82 5.75
N ALA A 208 -21.23 -7.93 5.98
CA ALA A 208 -21.20 -6.57 5.45
C ALA A 208 -19.96 -5.80 5.93
N SER A 209 -19.68 -5.88 7.23
CA SER A 209 -18.53 -5.19 7.84
C SER A 209 -17.20 -5.73 7.32
N LEU A 210 -17.15 -7.04 7.07
CA LEU A 210 -16.00 -7.75 6.54
C LEU A 210 -15.74 -7.34 5.09
N ILE A 211 -16.76 -7.26 4.25
CA ILE A 211 -16.62 -6.80 2.85
C ILE A 211 -16.03 -5.38 2.81
N LEU A 212 -16.57 -4.43 3.58
CA LEU A 212 -16.03 -3.07 3.63
C LEU A 212 -14.59 -3.03 4.16
N PHE A 213 -14.27 -3.90 5.12
CA PHE A 213 -12.89 -4.03 5.60
C PHE A 213 -11.97 -4.54 4.49
N HIS A 214 -12.40 -5.50 3.67
CA HIS A 214 -11.62 -5.98 2.52
C HIS A 214 -11.41 -4.90 1.47
N ASP A 215 -12.44 -4.12 1.14
CA ASP A 215 -12.30 -2.99 0.21
C ASP A 215 -11.23 -2.00 0.71
N PHE A 216 -11.27 -1.68 2.01
CA PHE A 216 -10.24 -0.88 2.66
C PHE A 216 -8.85 -1.53 2.55
N ILE A 217 -8.73 -2.83 2.84
CA ILE A 217 -7.45 -3.55 2.73
C ILE A 217 -6.89 -3.50 1.32
N ILE A 218 -7.70 -3.67 0.28
CA ILE A 218 -7.22 -3.61 -1.10
C ILE A 218 -6.68 -2.21 -1.40
N ILE A 219 -7.42 -1.15 -1.06
CA ILE A 219 -6.96 0.23 -1.27
C ILE A 219 -5.68 0.49 -0.49
N PHE A 220 -5.61 0.08 0.78
CA PHE A 220 -4.43 0.26 1.61
C PHE A 220 -3.23 -0.52 1.07
N LEU A 221 -3.43 -1.73 0.55
CA LEU A 221 -2.39 -2.57 -0.03
C LEU A 221 -1.68 -1.86 -1.21
N LEU A 222 -2.46 -1.16 -2.05
CA LEU A 222 -1.93 -0.39 -3.17
C LEU A 222 -1.01 0.76 -2.73
N THR A 223 -1.18 1.26 -1.50
CA THR A 223 -0.37 2.38 -1.00
C THR A 223 1.02 1.95 -0.53
N PHE A 224 1.29 0.65 -0.29
CA PHE A 224 2.59 0.20 0.21
C PHE A 224 3.75 0.53 -0.72
N TYR A 225 3.52 0.53 -2.04
CA TYR A 225 4.57 0.96 -2.98
C TYR A 225 4.98 2.42 -2.70
N ALA A 226 4.00 3.32 -2.53
CA ALA A 226 4.27 4.70 -2.18
C ALA A 226 4.85 4.85 -0.76
N GLN A 227 4.37 4.06 0.21
CA GLN A 227 4.89 4.06 1.58
C GLN A 227 6.36 3.65 1.65
N ILE A 228 6.75 2.61 0.91
CA ILE A 228 8.08 2.00 1.01
C ILE A 228 9.09 2.73 0.12
N ILE A 229 8.69 3.12 -1.09
CA ILE A 229 9.58 3.73 -2.09
C ILE A 229 9.63 5.26 -1.96
N TYR A 230 8.47 5.94 -1.99
CA TYR A 230 8.44 7.41 -2.00
C TYR A 230 8.60 8.04 -0.62
N ARG A 231 8.11 7.38 0.44
CA ARG A 231 8.36 7.79 1.84
C ARG A 231 8.01 9.26 2.11
N PHE A 232 6.86 9.70 1.61
CA PHE A 232 6.45 11.11 1.62
C PHE A 232 6.47 11.74 3.03
N ALA A 233 5.89 11.06 4.02
CA ALA A 233 5.76 11.61 5.38
C ALA A 233 7.11 11.65 6.09
N SER A 234 7.90 10.57 5.98
CA SER A 234 9.20 10.49 6.62
C SER A 234 10.26 11.40 5.98
N ASN A 235 10.17 11.64 4.68
CA ASN A 235 11.02 12.64 4.02
C ASN A 235 10.66 14.07 4.44
N ALA A 236 9.37 14.40 4.59
CA ALA A 236 8.93 15.71 5.08
C ALA A 236 9.30 15.97 6.55
N ALA A 237 9.31 14.93 7.39
CA ALA A 237 9.75 15.05 8.78
C ALA A 237 11.24 15.42 8.89
N LYS A 238 12.10 14.91 8.00
CA LYS A 238 13.53 15.22 7.98
C LYS A 238 13.82 16.67 7.58
N THR A 239 13.04 17.24 6.66
CA THR A 239 13.25 18.63 6.21
C THR A 239 12.78 19.67 7.22
N THR A 240 11.91 19.29 8.17
CA THR A 240 11.41 20.19 9.23
C THR A 240 12.29 20.18 10.48
N GLY A 241 13.28 19.28 10.57
CA GLY A 241 14.33 19.36 11.60
C GLY A 241 15.10 20.67 11.44
N SER A 242 14.99 21.55 12.43
CA SER A 242 15.72 22.83 12.50
C SER A 242 17.21 22.63 12.16
N PRO A 243 17.83 23.49 11.32
CA PRO A 243 19.28 23.56 11.29
C PRO A 243 19.72 23.88 12.71
N LEU A 244 20.52 23.01 13.32
CA LEU A 244 21.17 23.33 14.57
C LEU A 244 21.93 24.64 14.38
N GLU A 245 21.51 25.57 15.21
CA GLU A 245 22.02 26.89 15.45
C GLU A 245 23.54 26.85 15.70
N GLY A 246 24.31 27.48 14.81
CA GLY A 246 25.56 28.19 15.11
C GLY A 246 26.78 27.40 15.63
N SER A 247 27.74 27.16 14.74
CA SER A 247 29.13 27.50 15.04
C SER A 247 29.81 28.03 13.77
N TRP A 248 29.68 29.34 13.59
CA TRP A 248 30.51 30.12 12.69
C TRP A 248 31.94 30.12 13.22
N VAL A 249 32.86 29.40 12.58
CA VAL A 249 34.26 29.82 12.55
C VAL A 249 34.57 30.26 11.13
N GLN A 250 34.75 31.57 11.04
CA GLN A 250 35.05 32.38 9.87
C GLN A 250 36.30 31.91 9.10
N THR A 251 36.12 31.84 7.79
CA THR A 251 36.96 32.40 6.71
C THR A 251 38.40 32.83 7.02
N THR A 252 39.34 32.38 6.18
CA THR A 252 40.19 33.31 5.43
C THR A 252 40.54 32.72 4.05
N PRO A 253 40.45 33.49 2.95
CA PRO A 253 40.76 33.05 1.59
C PRO A 253 42.21 33.37 1.22
N ILE A 254 42.88 32.52 0.44
CA ILE A 254 44.02 32.93 -0.37
C ILE A 254 43.71 32.52 -1.81
N ASN A 255 43.15 33.50 -2.51
CA ASN A 255 43.21 33.65 -3.95
C ASN A 255 44.63 34.04 -4.32
N GLY A 256 45.17 33.50 -5.41
CA GLY A 256 46.51 33.87 -5.86
C GLY A 256 46.99 32.95 -6.96
N ASP A 257 46.57 33.25 -8.18
CA ASP A 257 47.27 32.87 -9.41
C ASP A 257 48.75 33.24 -9.27
N ASP A 258 49.65 32.27 -9.37
CA ASP A 258 51.03 32.51 -9.75
C ASP A 258 51.33 31.66 -10.98
N VAL A 259 51.39 32.38 -12.09
CA VAL A 259 52.00 31.99 -13.36
C VAL A 259 53.51 32.08 -13.20
N VAL A 260 54.23 31.20 -13.91
CA VAL A 260 55.50 31.42 -14.64
C VAL A 260 56.49 30.27 -14.44
N GLU A 261 56.92 29.75 -15.58
CA GLU A 261 58.04 28.86 -15.85
C GLU A 261 59.33 29.30 -15.15
N ASP A 262 60.11 28.34 -14.66
CA ASP A 262 61.57 28.50 -14.68
C ASP A 262 62.20 27.19 -15.18
N ASN A 263 62.94 27.35 -16.27
CA ASN A 263 63.96 26.41 -16.71
C ASN A 263 65.11 26.50 -15.70
N ASP A 264 65.70 25.37 -15.34
CA ASP A 264 67.14 25.33 -15.15
C ASP A 264 67.65 23.94 -15.50
N GLU A 265 68.52 23.95 -16.51
CA GLU A 265 69.44 22.91 -16.92
C GLU A 265 70.55 22.73 -15.86
N ASP A 266 71.43 21.77 -16.11
CA ASP A 266 72.71 21.51 -15.42
C ASP A 266 72.68 20.65 -14.15
N SER A 267 72.89 19.34 -14.34
CA SER A 267 74.14 18.72 -13.87
C SER A 267 74.44 17.41 -14.62
N GLU A 268 75.35 17.49 -15.59
CA GLU A 268 76.18 16.37 -16.04
C GLU A 268 77.22 16.04 -14.95
N ASP A 269 77.41 14.75 -14.64
CA ASP A 269 78.73 14.16 -14.40
C ASP A 269 78.61 12.61 -14.45
N GLY A 270 79.52 11.97 -15.20
CA GLY A 270 79.40 10.64 -15.82
C GLY A 270 79.70 9.41 -14.92
N PRO A 271 80.39 8.33 -15.38
CA PRO A 271 80.93 8.04 -16.72
C PRO A 271 80.68 6.60 -17.26
N SER A 272 80.80 6.46 -18.59
CA SER A 272 81.32 5.35 -19.42
C SER A 272 81.29 3.88 -18.91
N ALA A 273 80.47 3.05 -19.57
CA ALA A 273 80.73 1.62 -19.74
C ALA A 273 80.74 1.28 -21.26
N VAL A 274 81.96 1.08 -21.77
CA VAL A 274 82.30 0.64 -23.12
C VAL A 274 81.92 -0.83 -23.28
N GLY A 275 81.27 -1.19 -24.40
CA GLY A 275 80.91 -2.58 -24.67
C GLY A 275 80.31 -2.81 -26.06
N SER A 276 81.01 -2.40 -27.12
CA SER A 276 80.72 -2.85 -28.50
C SER A 276 82.00 -2.92 -29.32
N GLU A 277 82.44 -4.13 -29.65
CA GLU A 277 83.29 -4.49 -30.81
C GLU A 277 83.23 -6.03 -30.97
N ASN A 278 82.48 -6.52 -31.95
CA ASN A 278 82.93 -6.94 -33.30
C ASN A 278 83.91 -8.12 -33.32
N SER A 279 83.42 -9.28 -33.77
CA SER A 279 84.20 -10.36 -34.37
C SER A 279 83.66 -10.63 -35.78
N PRO A 280 84.43 -10.35 -36.84
CA PRO A 280 84.21 -10.90 -38.17
C PRO A 280 85.28 -11.97 -38.49
N GLY A 281 84.85 -13.13 -38.95
CA GLY A 281 85.72 -14.15 -39.55
C GLY A 281 84.85 -15.30 -40.06
N GLY A 282 84.98 -15.79 -41.28
CA GLY A 282 85.88 -15.48 -42.37
C GLY A 282 85.58 -16.51 -43.46
N ASN A 283 85.39 -16.04 -44.69
CA ASN A 283 85.40 -16.87 -45.88
C ASN A 283 86.83 -17.37 -46.15
N ALA A 284 87.00 -18.66 -46.43
CA ALA A 284 87.85 -19.17 -47.50
C ALA A 284 87.74 -20.71 -47.61
N SER A 285 87.54 -21.15 -48.87
CA SER A 285 87.62 -22.51 -49.44
C SER A 285 86.68 -23.59 -48.91
#